data_AF-A0A1A9Z2F5-F1
#
_entry.id   AF-A0A1A9Z2F5-F1
#
_cell.length_a   1.000
_cell.length_b   1.000
_cell.length_c   1.000
_cell.angle_alpha   90.00
_cell.angle_beta   90.00
_cell.angle_gamma   90.00
#
_symmetry.space_group_name_H-M   'P 1'
#
loop_
_entity.id
_entity.type
_entity.pdbx_description
1 polymer ?
#
loop_
_entity_poly.entity_id
_entity_poly.type
_entity_poly.pdbx_seq_one_letter_code
_entity_poly.pdbx_strand_id
1 'polypeptide(L)'
;MIKKNYKKLCISPLPSPVDGQKFNTNNKLYKGTVAAFVNFATEWGKRYGKVLDKVIEDLQAEGKGAENAGGIEHLKEIAELSKHLRSGSDDETLRNIMNFDENEADIQEIIDSFADPNHVLALVYKDGKDTVLEFYLNMLKFFDAFGKALMDFTKGMSKEEKAEHKEFALWLEKYIEAKQKKDIIEQSRLFLDFFKFFNPDL
;
A
#
# COMPACT_ATOMS: atom_id res chain seq x y z
N MET A 1 35.08 21.72 53.75
CA MET A 1 33.62 21.66 53.52
C MET A 1 33.34 21.81 52.03
N ILE A 2 33.01 20.73 51.32
CA ILE A 2 32.61 20.77 49.90
C ILE A 2 31.11 20.45 49.86
N LYS A 3 30.27 21.44 49.55
CA LYS A 3 28.84 21.25 49.29
C LYS A 3 28.68 20.65 47.89
N LYS A 4 28.28 19.39 47.79
CA LYS A 4 27.85 18.78 46.52
C LYS A 4 26.42 19.22 46.22
N ASN A 5 26.26 20.05 45.19
CA ASN A 5 24.97 20.35 44.58
C ASN A 5 24.52 19.13 43.76
N TYR A 6 23.52 18.40 44.25
CA TYR A 6 22.81 17.42 43.44
C TYR A 6 21.86 18.18 42.49
N LYS A 7 22.26 18.32 41.23
CA LYS A 7 21.35 18.66 40.14
C LYS A 7 20.32 17.52 40.06
N LYS A 8 19.06 17.82 40.38
CA LYS A 8 17.92 16.95 40.01
C LYS A 8 17.97 16.79 38.48
N LEU A 9 18.35 15.60 38.02
CA LEU A 9 18.10 15.17 36.65
C LEU A 9 16.58 15.14 36.49
N CYS A 10 16.03 16.06 35.70
CA CYS A 10 14.69 15.92 35.16
C CYS A 10 14.71 14.68 34.27
N ILE A 11 14.29 13.55 34.83
CA ILE A 11 13.92 12.37 34.08
C ILE A 11 12.63 12.78 33.37
N SER A 12 12.71 13.12 32.08
CA SER A 12 11.52 13.19 31.24
C SER A 12 10.74 11.89 31.43
N PRO A 13 9.44 11.94 31.77
CA PRO A 13 8.69 10.71 31.98
C PRO A 13 8.83 9.83 30.73
N LEU A 14 9.21 8.57 30.93
CA LEU A 14 9.07 7.56 29.89
C LEU A 14 7.61 7.61 29.39
N PRO A 15 7.38 7.61 28.07
CA PRO A 15 6.02 7.68 27.54
C PRO A 15 5.16 6.59 28.19
N SER A 16 3.98 6.99 28.67
CA SER A 16 3.02 6.07 29.30
C SER A 16 2.72 4.92 28.33
N PRO A 17 2.62 3.66 28.79
CA PRO A 17 2.22 2.52 27.94
C PRO A 17 0.92 2.78 27.17
N VAL A 18 0.06 3.63 27.72
CA VAL A 18 -1.26 4.03 27.18
C VAL A 18 -1.16 4.83 25.87
N ASP A 19 -0.05 5.54 25.61
CA ASP A 19 0.07 6.34 24.38
C ASP A 19 0.42 5.50 23.15
N GLY A 20 0.95 4.28 23.33
CA GLY A 20 1.33 3.39 22.23
C GLY A 20 0.17 2.65 21.56
N GLN A 21 -1.02 2.64 22.18
CA GLN A 21 -2.20 1.89 21.74
C GLN A 21 -3.35 2.76 21.25
N LYS A 22 -3.22 4.09 21.32
CA LYS A 22 -4.22 5.00 20.77
C LYS A 22 -4.33 4.83 19.26
N PHE A 23 -5.56 4.79 18.78
CA PHE A 23 -5.92 4.78 17.37
C PHE A 23 -5.81 6.19 16.79
N ASN A 24 -4.59 6.57 16.42
CA ASN A 24 -4.29 7.84 15.75
C ASN A 24 -3.03 7.70 14.88
N THR A 25 -2.74 8.71 14.08
CA THR A 25 -1.58 8.75 13.18
C THR A 25 -0.22 8.70 13.88
N ASN A 26 -0.15 8.92 15.20
CA ASN A 26 1.09 8.76 15.97
C ASN A 26 1.36 7.33 16.43
N ASN A 27 0.43 6.41 16.21
CA ASN A 27 0.56 5.01 16.58
C ASN A 27 1.75 4.35 15.84
N LYS A 28 2.53 3.54 16.56
CA LYS A 28 3.71 2.86 16.00
C LYS A 28 3.35 1.83 14.93
N LEU A 29 2.26 1.07 15.12
CA LEU A 29 1.77 0.11 14.13
C LEU A 29 1.34 0.84 12.86
N TYR A 30 0.61 1.95 13.00
CA TYR A 30 0.22 2.80 11.88
C TYR A 30 1.45 3.30 11.11
N LYS A 31 2.33 4.08 11.75
CA LYS A 31 3.52 4.64 11.09
C LYS A 31 4.40 3.59 10.43
N GLY A 32 4.62 2.46 11.12
CA GLY A 32 5.41 1.35 10.57
C GLY A 32 4.75 0.72 9.34
N THR A 33 3.44 0.52 9.38
CA THR A 33 2.67 -0.05 8.26
C THR A 33 2.62 0.93 7.08
N VAL A 34 2.36 2.22 7.31
CA VAL A 34 2.35 3.26 6.27
C VAL A 34 3.69 3.30 5.55
N ALA A 35 4.81 3.44 6.29
CA ALA A 35 6.14 3.50 5.70
C ALA A 35 6.48 2.24 4.89
N ALA A 36 6.15 1.05 5.42
CA ALA A 36 6.39 -0.21 4.73
C ALA A 36 5.54 -0.34 3.46
N PHE A 37 4.27 0.05 3.51
CA PHE A 37 3.35 -0.02 2.38
C PHE A 37 3.72 0.98 1.29
N VAL A 38 4.03 2.23 1.65
CA VAL A 38 4.49 3.26 0.71
C VAL A 38 5.76 2.81 -0.01
N ASN A 39 6.71 2.24 0.72
CA ASN A 39 7.92 1.68 0.10
C ASN A 39 7.60 0.52 -0.84
N PHE A 40 6.72 -0.40 -0.44
CA PHE A 40 6.27 -1.50 -1.29
C PHE A 40 5.60 -1.00 -2.57
N ALA A 41 4.61 -0.10 -2.45
CA ALA A 41 3.85 0.46 -3.57
C ALA A 41 4.75 1.28 -4.52
N THR A 42 5.69 2.07 -3.98
CA THR A 42 6.63 2.85 -4.77
C THR A 42 7.58 1.96 -5.58
N GLU A 43 8.13 0.91 -4.96
CA GLU A 43 9.01 -0.02 -5.65
C GLU A 43 8.26 -0.85 -6.70
N TRP A 44 7.00 -1.18 -6.43
CA TRP A 44 6.11 -1.79 -7.42
C TRP A 44 5.86 -0.86 -8.60
N GLY A 45 5.43 0.38 -8.35
CA GLY A 45 5.15 1.38 -9.39
C GLY A 45 6.33 1.60 -10.32
N LYS A 46 7.55 1.69 -9.80
CA LYS A 46 8.77 1.78 -10.64
C LYS A 46 8.99 0.58 -11.55
N ARG A 47 8.71 -0.63 -11.08
CA ARG A 47 8.89 -1.86 -11.87
C ARG A 47 7.80 -1.99 -12.92
N TYR A 48 6.55 -1.74 -12.52
CA TYR A 48 5.42 -1.78 -13.43
C TYR A 48 5.52 -0.70 -14.51
N GLY A 49 5.92 0.52 -14.17
CA GLY A 49 6.18 1.59 -15.14
C GLY A 49 7.20 1.19 -16.21
N LYS A 50 8.23 0.42 -15.88
CA LYS A 50 9.19 -0.12 -16.86
C LYS A 50 8.58 -1.16 -17.80
N VAL A 51 7.61 -1.94 -17.32
CA VAL A 51 6.86 -2.88 -18.18
C VAL A 51 6.04 -2.08 -19.19
N LEU A 52 5.36 -1.02 -18.74
CA LEU A 52 4.57 -0.15 -19.62
C LEU A 52 5.46 0.55 -20.66
N ASP A 53 6.62 1.07 -20.24
CA ASP A 53 7.60 1.67 -21.16
C ASP A 53 7.99 0.69 -22.28
N LYS A 54 8.27 -0.58 -21.94
CA LYS A 54 8.61 -1.62 -22.93
C LYS A 54 7.47 -1.96 -23.88
N VAL A 55 6.23 -2.04 -23.36
CA VAL A 55 5.05 -2.28 -24.22
C VAL A 55 4.90 -1.16 -25.25
N ILE A 56 5.12 0.09 -24.83
CA ILE A 56 5.11 1.24 -25.75
C ILE A 56 6.22 1.12 -26.80
N GLU A 57 7.45 0.77 -26.39
CA GLU A 57 8.58 0.56 -27.30
C GLU A 57 8.29 -0.54 -28.33
N ASP A 58 7.73 -1.68 -27.90
CA ASP A 58 7.38 -2.80 -28.76
C ASP A 58 6.29 -2.41 -29.78
N LEU A 59 5.21 -1.73 -29.34
CA LEU A 59 4.17 -1.22 -30.24
C LEU A 59 4.72 -0.26 -31.30
N GLN A 60 5.69 0.59 -30.92
CA GLN A 60 6.35 1.49 -31.85
C GLN A 60 7.25 0.74 -32.85
N ALA A 61 8.03 -0.23 -32.37
CA ALA A 61 8.93 -1.03 -33.20
C ALA A 61 8.17 -1.90 -34.22
N GLU A 62 6.95 -2.34 -33.88
CA GLU A 62 6.06 -3.07 -34.78
C GLU A 62 5.32 -2.18 -35.80
N GLY A 63 5.52 -0.86 -35.75
CA GLY A 63 4.81 0.10 -36.61
C GLY A 63 3.35 0.34 -36.19
N LYS A 64 2.94 -0.15 -35.01
CA LYS A 64 1.58 -0.02 -34.46
C LYS A 64 1.37 1.24 -33.60
N GLY A 65 2.37 2.11 -33.51
CA GLY A 65 2.32 3.31 -32.67
C GLY A 65 1.22 4.30 -33.05
N ALA A 66 0.96 4.49 -34.34
CA ALA A 66 -0.04 5.47 -34.81
C ALA A 66 -1.48 5.00 -34.59
N GLU A 67 -1.77 3.72 -34.80
CA GLU A 67 -3.11 3.14 -34.59
C GLU A 67 -3.46 2.99 -33.10
N ASN A 68 -2.47 2.94 -32.21
CA ASN A 68 -2.64 2.84 -30.76
C ASN A 68 -2.31 4.14 -30.02
N ALA A 69 -2.36 5.30 -30.68
CA ALA A 69 -1.89 6.56 -30.10
C ALA A 69 -2.59 6.93 -28.77
N GLY A 70 -3.92 6.75 -28.70
CA GLY A 70 -4.69 7.02 -27.47
C GLY A 70 -4.31 6.09 -26.32
N GLY A 71 -4.29 4.78 -26.56
CA GLY A 71 -3.84 3.83 -25.54
C GLY A 71 -2.39 4.01 -25.12
N ILE A 72 -1.48 4.36 -26.04
CA ILE A 72 -0.08 4.68 -25.71
C ILE A 72 0.03 5.92 -24.82
N GLU A 73 -0.79 6.95 -25.04
CA GLU A 73 -0.83 8.13 -24.18
C GLU A 73 -1.22 7.75 -22.76
N HIS A 74 -2.27 6.95 -22.58
CA HIS A 74 -2.65 6.43 -21.26
C HIS A 74 -1.56 5.57 -20.60
N LEU A 75 -0.88 4.70 -21.34
CA LEU A 75 0.23 3.91 -20.77
C LEU A 75 1.38 4.81 -20.30
N LYS A 76 1.67 5.90 -21.02
CA LYS A 76 2.69 6.87 -20.59
C LYS A 76 2.27 7.59 -19.32
N GLU A 77 1.01 8.02 -19.23
CA GLU A 77 0.47 8.65 -18.02
C GLU A 77 0.59 7.72 -16.81
N ILE A 78 0.16 6.46 -16.96
CA ILE A 78 0.25 5.46 -15.89
C ILE A 78 1.72 5.17 -15.54
N ALA A 79 2.60 5.05 -16.53
CA ALA A 79 4.02 4.81 -16.29
C ALA A 79 4.66 5.97 -15.51
N GLU A 80 4.31 7.21 -15.84
CA GLU A 80 4.80 8.41 -15.18
C GLU A 80 4.27 8.53 -13.75
N LEU A 81 2.96 8.35 -13.57
CA LEU A 81 2.32 8.31 -12.25
C LEU A 81 2.95 7.22 -11.37
N SER A 82 3.21 6.03 -11.94
CA SER A 82 3.83 4.91 -11.22
C SER A 82 5.27 5.18 -10.82
N LYS A 83 6.04 5.96 -11.61
CA LYS A 83 7.41 6.39 -11.29
C LYS A 83 7.44 7.44 -10.17
N HIS A 84 6.39 8.27 -10.09
CA HIS A 84 6.29 9.42 -9.18
C HIS A 84 5.24 9.25 -8.08
N LEU A 85 4.90 8.01 -7.75
CA LEU A 85 3.90 7.68 -6.72
C LEU A 85 4.20 8.33 -5.36
N ARG A 86 5.49 8.48 -5.02
CA ARG A 86 5.93 9.05 -3.74
C ARG A 86 5.77 10.57 -3.73
N SER A 87 4.91 11.06 -2.84
CA SER A 87 4.70 12.49 -2.56
C SER A 87 5.48 12.96 -1.32
N GLY A 88 5.25 14.20 -0.87
CA GLY A 88 6.07 14.88 0.13
C GLY A 88 6.19 14.16 1.48
N SER A 89 5.22 13.30 1.82
CA SER A 89 5.26 12.41 2.99
C SER A 89 4.66 11.03 2.70
N ASP A 90 4.94 10.05 3.57
CA ASP A 90 4.37 8.71 3.44
C ASP A 90 2.83 8.73 3.64
N ASP A 91 2.30 9.57 4.52
CA ASP A 91 0.84 9.74 4.72
C ASP A 91 0.16 10.37 3.49
N GLU A 92 0.80 11.35 2.85
CA GLU A 92 0.32 11.95 1.60
C GLU A 92 0.38 10.94 0.46
N THR A 93 1.41 10.09 0.43
CA THR A 93 1.55 9.03 -0.59
C THR A 93 0.45 7.99 -0.41
N LEU A 94 0.19 7.58 0.83
CA LEU A 94 -0.91 6.67 1.16
C LEU A 94 -2.26 7.22 0.70
N ARG A 95 -2.55 8.49 0.99
CA ARG A 95 -3.79 9.15 0.56
C ARG A 95 -3.96 9.10 -0.97
N ASN A 96 -2.91 9.40 -1.71
CA ASN A 96 -2.95 9.33 -3.18
C ASN A 96 -3.25 7.91 -3.65
N ILE A 97 -2.59 6.90 -3.07
CA ILE A 97 -2.84 5.49 -3.40
C ILE A 97 -4.29 5.09 -3.11
N MET A 98 -4.85 5.49 -1.96
CA MET A 98 -6.22 5.15 -1.59
C MET A 98 -7.26 5.82 -2.49
N ASN A 99 -7.03 7.06 -2.91
CA ASN A 99 -7.92 7.74 -3.88
C ASN A 99 -7.89 7.10 -5.28
N PHE A 100 -6.81 6.40 -5.65
CA PHE A 100 -6.71 5.70 -6.94
C PHE A 100 -7.60 4.44 -7.00
N ASP A 101 -7.90 3.80 -5.87
CA ASP A 101 -8.71 2.58 -5.80
C ASP A 101 -10.20 2.83 -6.10
N GLU A 102 -10.66 4.08 -6.04
CA GLU A 102 -12.07 4.43 -6.25
C GLU A 102 -12.47 4.62 -7.74
N ASN A 103 -11.51 4.60 -8.68
CA ASN A 103 -11.73 4.90 -10.11
C ASN A 103 -11.60 3.67 -11.04
N GLU A 104 -12.24 2.53 -10.69
CA GLU A 104 -12.25 1.32 -11.55
C GLU A 104 -12.84 1.55 -12.96
N ALA A 105 -13.61 2.64 -13.17
CA ALA A 105 -14.22 2.99 -14.45
C ALA A 105 -13.20 3.30 -15.56
N ASP A 106 -11.96 3.67 -15.21
CA ASP A 106 -10.96 4.14 -16.18
C ASP A 106 -10.26 2.97 -16.92
N ILE A 107 -10.22 1.77 -16.33
CA ILE A 107 -9.44 0.64 -16.90
C ILE A 107 -10.05 0.11 -18.19
N GLN A 108 -11.38 -0.02 -18.24
CA GLN A 108 -12.05 -0.52 -19.45
C GLN A 108 -11.93 0.50 -20.60
N GLU A 109 -12.02 1.79 -20.29
CA GLU A 109 -11.83 2.86 -21.28
C GLU A 109 -10.41 2.84 -21.87
N ILE A 110 -9.39 2.62 -21.03
CA ILE A 110 -8.01 2.44 -21.48
C ILE A 110 -7.89 1.22 -22.40
N ILE A 111 -8.48 0.08 -22.04
CA ILE A 111 -8.45 -1.15 -22.86
C ILE A 111 -9.11 -0.89 -24.23
N ASP A 112 -10.27 -0.23 -24.23
CA ASP A 112 -11.05 0.04 -25.44
C ASP A 112 -10.37 1.09 -26.36
N SER A 113 -9.42 1.87 -25.83
CA SER A 113 -8.63 2.84 -26.60
C SER A 113 -7.55 2.20 -27.50
N PHE A 114 -7.29 0.89 -27.35
CA PHE A 114 -6.34 0.16 -28.19
C PHE A 114 -7.03 -0.46 -29.41
N ALA A 115 -6.36 -0.41 -30.56
CA ALA A 115 -6.83 -1.03 -31.79
C ALA A 115 -6.85 -2.57 -31.71
N ASP A 116 -5.93 -3.15 -30.94
CA ASP A 116 -5.85 -4.60 -30.68
C ASP A 116 -5.48 -4.86 -29.20
N PRO A 117 -6.47 -4.85 -28.30
CA PRO A 117 -6.23 -5.02 -26.87
C PRO A 117 -5.59 -6.37 -26.50
N ASN A 118 -5.89 -7.43 -27.25
CA ASN A 118 -5.32 -8.76 -27.00
C ASN A 118 -3.83 -8.79 -27.28
N HIS A 119 -3.38 -8.10 -28.33
CA HIS A 119 -1.97 -7.95 -28.64
C HIS A 119 -1.23 -7.16 -27.55
N VAL A 120 -1.82 -6.06 -27.08
CA VAL A 120 -1.27 -5.27 -25.97
C VAL A 120 -1.16 -6.11 -24.69
N LEU A 121 -2.18 -6.90 -24.35
CA LEU A 121 -2.13 -7.84 -23.23
C LEU A 121 -1.01 -8.89 -23.39
N ALA A 122 -0.77 -9.38 -24.61
CA ALA A 122 0.32 -10.31 -24.88
C ALA A 122 1.70 -9.67 -24.66
N LEU A 123 1.89 -8.41 -25.05
CA LEU A 123 3.11 -7.64 -24.77
C LEU A 123 3.30 -7.41 -23.26
N VAL A 124 2.25 -7.00 -22.56
CA VAL A 124 2.27 -6.86 -21.09
C VAL A 124 2.67 -8.18 -20.42
N TYR A 125 2.14 -9.32 -20.90
CA TYR A 125 2.52 -10.63 -20.37
C TYR A 125 3.98 -10.97 -20.70
N LYS A 126 4.43 -10.75 -21.93
CA LYS A 126 5.80 -10.98 -22.39
C LYS A 126 6.81 -10.21 -21.53
N ASP A 127 6.59 -8.93 -21.30
CA ASP A 127 7.55 -8.06 -20.60
C ASP A 127 7.33 -7.99 -19.09
N GLY A 128 6.12 -8.32 -18.63
CA GLY A 128 5.67 -8.11 -17.26
C GLY A 128 5.46 -9.36 -16.43
N LYS A 129 5.50 -10.58 -17.00
CA LYS A 129 5.22 -11.82 -16.26
C LYS A 129 6.04 -11.96 -14.97
N ASP A 130 7.36 -11.76 -15.06
CA ASP A 130 8.23 -11.89 -13.89
C ASP A 130 7.98 -10.76 -12.88
N THR A 131 7.75 -9.54 -13.36
CA THR A 131 7.38 -8.39 -12.54
C THR A 131 6.09 -8.66 -11.74
N VAL A 132 5.03 -9.15 -12.40
CA VAL A 132 3.75 -9.50 -11.76
C VAL A 132 3.91 -10.66 -10.77
N LEU A 133 4.68 -11.69 -11.12
CA LEU A 133 4.93 -12.82 -10.23
C LEU A 133 5.70 -12.38 -8.98
N GLU A 134 6.76 -11.57 -9.15
CA GLU A 134 7.52 -11.01 -8.02
C GLU A 134 6.65 -10.13 -7.13
N PHE A 135 5.77 -9.31 -7.73
CA PHE A 135 4.80 -8.52 -6.97
C PHE A 135 3.91 -9.39 -6.11
N TYR A 136 3.30 -10.43 -6.69
CA TYR A 136 2.43 -11.32 -5.95
C TYR A 136 3.17 -11.98 -4.77
N LEU A 137 4.39 -12.47 -5.01
CA LEU A 137 5.21 -13.08 -3.94
C LEU A 137 5.60 -12.07 -2.86
N ASN A 138 5.92 -10.84 -3.23
CA ASN A 138 6.30 -9.79 -2.28
C ASN A 138 5.08 -9.26 -1.50
N MET A 139 3.92 -9.18 -2.14
CA MET A 139 2.65 -8.83 -1.49
C MET A 139 2.27 -9.87 -0.45
N LEU A 140 2.38 -11.17 -0.76
CA LEU A 140 2.15 -12.24 0.21
C LEU A 140 3.09 -12.13 1.42
N LYS A 141 4.38 -11.89 1.18
CA LYS A 141 5.37 -11.68 2.26
C LYS A 141 5.02 -10.44 3.10
N PHE A 142 4.59 -9.36 2.44
CA PHE A 142 4.19 -8.13 3.11
C PHE A 142 2.98 -8.38 4.02
N PHE A 143 1.92 -9.03 3.52
CA PHE A 143 0.74 -9.35 4.33
C PHE A 143 1.04 -10.33 5.48
N ASP A 144 1.95 -11.28 5.28
CA ASP A 144 2.40 -12.14 6.38
C ASP A 144 3.15 -11.35 7.46
N ALA A 145 3.99 -10.39 7.09
CA ALA A 145 4.70 -9.52 8.02
C ALA A 145 3.73 -8.56 8.76
N PHE A 146 2.82 -7.94 8.02
CA PHE A 146 1.76 -7.10 8.58
C PHE A 146 0.88 -7.88 9.55
N GLY A 147 0.41 -9.07 9.17
CA GLY A 147 -0.39 -9.93 10.03
C GLY A 147 0.32 -10.27 11.34
N LYS A 148 1.63 -10.53 11.32
CA LYS A 148 2.42 -10.74 12.54
C LYS A 148 2.46 -9.49 13.42
N ALA A 149 2.76 -8.32 12.84
CA ALA A 149 2.80 -7.05 13.56
C ALA A 149 1.44 -6.70 14.18
N LEU A 150 0.36 -6.96 13.44
CA LEU A 150 -1.03 -6.76 13.88
C LEU A 150 -1.39 -7.68 15.05
N MET A 151 -1.01 -8.96 14.98
CA MET A 151 -1.22 -9.91 16.07
C MET A 151 -0.42 -9.52 17.32
N ASP A 152 0.80 -9.02 17.17
CA ASP A 152 1.60 -8.56 18.30
C ASP A 152 1.03 -7.28 18.94
N PHE A 153 0.49 -6.36 18.14
CA PHE A 153 -0.24 -5.19 18.63
C PHE A 153 -1.48 -5.58 19.44
N THR A 154 -2.29 -6.51 18.93
CA THR A 154 -3.57 -6.91 19.55
C THR A 154 -3.43 -7.84 20.76
N LYS A 155 -2.32 -8.59 20.87
CA LYS A 155 -1.97 -9.32 22.11
C LYS A 155 -1.80 -8.39 23.30
N GLY A 156 -1.34 -7.17 23.07
CA GLY A 156 -1.14 -6.16 24.11
C GLY A 156 -2.43 -5.48 24.59
N MET A 157 -3.56 -5.67 23.90
CA MET A 157 -4.81 -5.01 24.26
C MET A 157 -5.54 -5.75 25.39
N SER A 158 -5.96 -5.01 26.41
CA SER A 158 -6.85 -5.46 27.47
C SER A 158 -8.25 -5.81 26.93
N LYS A 159 -9.10 -6.41 27.77
CA LYS A 159 -10.48 -6.72 27.39
C LYS A 159 -11.30 -5.45 27.22
N GLU A 160 -11.02 -4.45 28.04
CA GLU A 160 -11.64 -3.15 28.05
C GLU A 160 -11.31 -2.39 26.76
N GLU A 161 -10.04 -2.33 26.36
CA GLU A 161 -9.64 -1.73 25.07
C GLU A 161 -10.24 -2.44 23.87
N LYS A 162 -10.35 -3.78 23.91
CA LYS A 162 -11.02 -4.54 22.85
C LYS A 162 -12.52 -4.24 22.77
N ALA A 163 -13.16 -4.01 23.92
CA ALA A 163 -14.56 -3.63 23.99
C ALA A 163 -14.79 -2.19 23.49
N GLU A 164 -13.87 -1.27 23.81
CA GLU A 164 -13.89 0.12 23.32
C GLU A 164 -13.66 0.18 21.79
N HIS A 165 -12.86 -0.74 21.24
CA HIS A 165 -12.55 -0.81 19.81
C HIS A 165 -13.24 -1.99 19.10
N LYS A 166 -14.54 -2.17 19.34
CA LYS A 166 -15.32 -3.30 18.81
C LYS A 166 -15.27 -3.42 17.28
N GLU A 167 -15.30 -2.31 16.55
CA GLU A 167 -15.24 -2.33 15.08
C GLU A 167 -13.90 -2.86 14.57
N PHE A 168 -12.80 -2.45 15.19
CA PHE A 168 -11.47 -2.97 14.88
C PHE A 168 -11.35 -4.46 15.20
N ALA A 169 -11.93 -4.93 16.31
CA ALA A 169 -11.95 -6.34 16.66
C ALA A 169 -12.71 -7.18 15.60
N LEU A 170 -13.88 -6.71 15.14
CA LEU A 170 -14.64 -7.37 14.08
C LEU A 170 -13.89 -7.36 12.74
N TRP A 171 -13.23 -6.25 12.41
CA TRP A 171 -12.38 -6.17 11.21
C TRP A 171 -11.20 -7.14 11.29
N LEU A 172 -10.55 -7.27 12.46
CA LEU A 172 -9.43 -8.21 12.65
C LEU A 172 -9.87 -9.66 12.42
N GLU A 173 -11.05 -10.05 12.92
CA GLU A 173 -11.61 -11.37 12.69
C GLU A 173 -11.79 -11.64 11.18
N LYS A 174 -12.37 -10.68 10.44
CA LYS A 174 -12.52 -10.77 8.98
C LYS A 174 -11.17 -10.86 8.27
N TYR A 175 -10.19 -10.07 8.69
CA TYR A 175 -8.85 -10.08 8.10
C TYR A 175 -8.17 -11.44 8.28
N ILE A 176 -8.28 -12.02 9.48
CA ILE A 176 -7.74 -13.36 9.77
C ILE A 176 -8.47 -14.43 8.95
N GLU A 177 -9.80 -14.33 8.83
CA GLU A 177 -10.60 -15.26 8.03
C GLU A 177 -10.21 -15.21 6.54
N ALA A 178 -10.09 -14.02 5.95
CA ALA A 178 -9.64 -13.83 4.57
C ALA A 178 -8.25 -14.46 4.35
N LYS A 179 -7.32 -14.22 5.28
CA LYS A 179 -5.98 -14.83 5.26
C LYS A 179 -6.03 -16.36 5.31
N GLN A 180 -6.86 -16.95 6.17
CA GLN A 180 -7.01 -18.41 6.28
C GLN A 180 -7.60 -19.04 5.01
N LYS A 181 -8.56 -18.35 4.39
CA LYS A 181 -9.16 -18.76 3.11
C LYS A 181 -8.25 -18.52 1.90
N LYS A 182 -7.12 -17.83 2.10
CA LYS A 182 -6.22 -17.35 1.02
C LYS A 182 -6.95 -16.45 0.03
N ASP A 183 -7.94 -15.70 0.51
CA ASP A 183 -8.66 -14.72 -0.28
C ASP A 183 -7.85 -13.42 -0.34
N ILE A 184 -6.95 -13.34 -1.32
CA ILE A 184 -6.01 -12.23 -1.45
C ILE A 184 -6.69 -10.92 -1.82
N ILE A 185 -7.80 -10.98 -2.57
CA ILE A 185 -8.55 -9.79 -2.96
C ILE A 185 -9.19 -9.19 -1.71
N GLU A 186 -9.92 -10.00 -0.94
CA GLU A 186 -10.54 -9.53 0.29
C GLU A 186 -9.49 -9.11 1.33
N GLN A 187 -8.39 -9.84 1.45
CA GLN A 187 -7.29 -9.48 2.35
C GLN A 187 -6.68 -8.12 1.99
N SER A 188 -6.57 -7.80 0.70
CA SER A 188 -6.04 -6.50 0.23
C SER A 188 -7.01 -5.36 0.53
N ARG A 189 -8.32 -5.56 0.30
CA ARG A 189 -9.36 -4.57 0.66
C ARG A 189 -9.38 -4.28 2.15
N LEU A 190 -9.41 -5.33 2.98
CA LEU A 190 -9.38 -5.18 4.44
C LEU A 190 -8.07 -4.55 4.90
N PHE A 191 -6.95 -4.81 4.24
CA PHE A 191 -5.69 -4.14 4.53
C PHE A 191 -5.76 -2.63 4.29
N LEU A 192 -6.45 -2.14 3.26
CA LEU A 192 -6.63 -0.70 3.06
C LEU A 192 -7.53 -0.09 4.14
N ASP A 193 -8.59 -0.80 4.56
CA ASP A 193 -9.46 -0.37 5.66
C ASP A 193 -8.73 -0.22 7.00
N PHE A 194 -7.61 -0.94 7.21
CA PHE A 194 -6.78 -0.81 8.40
C PHE A 194 -6.42 0.65 8.71
N PHE A 195 -6.07 1.44 7.68
CA PHE A 195 -5.60 2.80 7.87
C PHE A 195 -6.70 3.73 8.39
N LYS A 196 -7.96 3.48 8.03
CA LYS A 196 -9.13 4.28 8.44
C LYS A 196 -9.38 4.22 9.95
N PHE A 197 -8.98 3.14 10.63
CA PHE A 197 -9.06 3.07 12.09
C PHE A 197 -8.13 4.06 12.80
N PHE A 198 -7.03 4.47 12.17
CA PHE A 198 -6.04 5.39 12.75
C PHE A 198 -6.12 6.79 12.16
N ASN A 199 -6.66 6.92 10.96
CA ASN A 199 -6.87 8.17 10.26
C ASN A 199 -8.19 8.10 9.46
N PRO A 200 -9.31 8.50 10.07
CA PRO A 200 -10.64 8.43 9.45
C PRO A 200 -10.82 9.33 8.22
N ASP A 201 -9.92 10.29 8.02
CA ASP A 201 -9.96 11.22 6.89
C ASP A 201 -9.25 10.68 5.64
N LEU A 202 -8.95 9.37 5.57
CA LEU A 202 -8.33 8.67 4.43
C LEU A 202 -9.35 7.98 3.53
#